data_AF-A0A952M5H8-F1
#
_entry.id   AF-A0A952M5H8-F1
#
_cell.length_a   1.000
_cell.length_b   1.000
_cell.length_c   1.000
_cell.angle_alpha   90.00
_cell.angle_beta   90.00
_cell.angle_gamma   90.00
#
_symmetry.space_group_name_H-M   'P 1'
#
loop_
_entity.id
_entity.type
_entity.pdbx_description
1 polymer ?
#
loop_
_entity_poly.entity_id
_entity_poly.type
_entity_poly.pdbx_seq_one_letter_code
_entity_poly.pdbx_strand_id
1 'polypeptide(L)'
;MKRLLLILLLLPALGLAQTPELIFVFLNKRTDKPELPEAEVKKIMDGHMANIGRLAKEGKLICAGPFEAGGGIFIFKSKSVEQVNEWLQTDPGVQANRWRVEILPYYPRVGGACAVAEPYEMTSYHFVRYIPNIAKFNIQDTPRIFKKHDDYLKEIIKTGNVITEATFGGDEGGILVMKGTLDNAVIETDPAVRDGLLLLEFQTLWIARGGLCER
;
A
#
# COMPACT_ATOMS: atom_id res chain seq x y z
N MET A 1 -44.11 37.72 31.62
CA MET A 1 -43.97 36.35 31.10
C MET A 1 -42.63 36.24 30.37
N LYS A 2 -41.56 35.78 31.04
CA LYS A 2 -40.24 35.58 30.40
C LYS A 2 -40.29 34.27 29.61
N ARG A 3 -40.24 34.35 28.28
CA ARG A 3 -40.10 33.18 27.40
C ARG A 3 -38.67 32.66 27.54
N LEU A 4 -38.54 31.45 28.09
CA LEU A 4 -37.29 30.71 28.14
C LEU A 4 -37.01 30.17 26.73
N LEU A 5 -36.01 30.73 26.05
CA LEU A 5 -35.58 30.26 24.74
C LEU A 5 -34.63 29.07 24.96
N LEU A 6 -35.10 27.86 24.62
CA LEU A 6 -34.31 26.63 24.67
C LEU A 6 -33.36 26.64 23.46
N ILE A 7 -32.07 26.90 23.68
CA ILE A 7 -31.03 26.80 22.64
C ILE A 7 -30.66 25.32 22.49
N LEU A 8 -31.13 24.70 21.41
CA LEU A 8 -30.72 23.36 21.01
C LEU A 8 -29.31 23.47 20.39
N LEU A 9 -28.29 23.11 21.15
CA LEU A 9 -26.91 22.98 20.67
C LEU A 9 -26.83 21.80 19.68
N LEU A 10 -26.84 22.10 18.37
CA LEU A 10 -26.39 21.15 17.36
C LEU A 10 -24.88 20.92 17.55
N LEU A 11 -24.51 19.73 18.02
CA LEU A 11 -23.12 19.27 17.97
C LEU A 11 -22.70 19.16 16.50
N PRO A 12 -21.55 19.74 16.11
CA PRO A 12 -21.01 19.51 14.78
C PRO A 12 -20.64 18.02 14.67
N ALA A 13 -21.10 17.37 13.61
CA ALA A 13 -20.63 16.05 13.24
C ALA A 13 -19.12 16.16 12.98
N LEU A 14 -18.31 15.74 13.97
CA LEU A 14 -16.90 15.43 13.75
C LEU A 14 -16.84 14.44 12.60
N GLY A 15 -16.15 14.83 11.52
CA GLY A 15 -15.98 13.98 10.34
C GLY A 15 -15.49 12.60 10.76
N LEU A 16 -16.25 11.56 10.44
CA LEU A 16 -15.84 10.19 10.67
C LEU A 16 -14.61 9.93 9.81
N ALA A 17 -13.44 9.78 10.44
CA ALA A 17 -12.28 9.23 9.77
C ALA A 17 -12.68 7.87 9.17
N GLN A 18 -12.53 7.71 7.87
CA GLN A 18 -12.88 6.47 7.18
C GLN A 18 -12.01 5.35 7.74
N THR A 19 -12.62 4.38 8.41
CA THR A 19 -11.89 3.20 8.89
C THR A 19 -11.45 2.38 7.69
N PRO A 20 -10.14 2.09 7.52
CA PRO A 20 -9.69 1.24 6.43
C PRO A 20 -10.32 -0.14 6.57
N GLU A 21 -10.64 -0.81 5.46
CA GLU A 21 -11.04 -2.22 5.48
C GLU A 21 -9.91 -3.16 5.07
N LEU A 22 -8.79 -2.57 4.65
CA LEU A 22 -7.58 -3.22 4.17
C LEU A 22 -6.36 -2.54 4.77
N ILE A 23 -5.33 -3.34 5.05
CA ILE A 23 -4.03 -2.86 5.54
C ILE A 23 -2.95 -3.33 4.55
N PHE A 24 -2.15 -2.40 4.08
CA PHE A 24 -1.01 -2.65 3.20
C PHE A 24 0.25 -2.81 4.04
N VAL A 25 1.09 -3.79 3.69
CA VAL A 25 2.37 -4.01 4.36
C VAL A 25 3.47 -4.03 3.32
N PHE A 26 4.50 -3.24 3.53
CA PHE A 26 5.76 -3.37 2.82
C PHE A 26 6.73 -4.23 3.62
N LEU A 27 7.35 -5.19 2.94
CA LEU A 27 8.53 -5.91 3.40
C LEU A 27 9.76 -5.29 2.72
N ASN A 28 10.19 -4.13 3.19
CA ASN A 28 11.27 -3.39 2.54
C ASN A 28 12.61 -4.13 2.71
N LYS A 29 13.37 -4.24 1.63
CA LYS A 29 14.67 -4.91 1.61
C LYS A 29 15.63 -4.30 2.63
N ARG A 30 16.32 -5.16 3.37
CA ARG A 30 17.42 -4.77 4.28
C ARG A 30 18.77 -5.16 3.70
N THR A 31 19.67 -4.19 3.63
CA THR A 31 21.09 -4.40 3.33
C THR A 31 21.91 -4.66 4.60
N ASP A 32 21.38 -4.29 5.77
CA ASP A 32 22.00 -4.39 7.10
C ASP A 32 21.51 -5.61 7.92
N LYS A 33 20.92 -6.61 7.25
CA LYS A 33 20.38 -7.79 7.92
C LYS A 33 21.50 -8.70 8.44
N PRO A 34 21.32 -9.42 9.56
CA PRO A 34 22.30 -10.38 10.04
C PRO A 34 22.66 -11.41 8.97
N GLU A 35 23.96 -11.69 8.84
CA GLU A 35 24.43 -12.83 8.07
C GLU A 35 24.13 -14.11 8.85
N LEU A 36 23.49 -15.06 8.18
CA LEU A 36 23.09 -16.34 8.75
C LEU A 36 23.53 -17.45 7.79
N PRO A 37 23.83 -18.65 8.30
CA PRO A 37 24.09 -19.82 7.46
C PRO A 37 22.94 -20.07 6.48
N GLU A 38 23.26 -20.52 5.27
CA GLU A 38 22.27 -20.75 4.21
C GLU A 38 21.13 -21.69 4.65
N ALA A 39 21.46 -22.76 5.39
CA ALA A 39 20.48 -23.69 5.93
C ALA A 39 19.48 -23.01 6.90
N GLU A 40 19.95 -22.04 7.68
CA GLU A 40 19.11 -21.26 8.59
C GLU A 40 18.23 -20.29 7.83
N VAL A 41 18.80 -19.58 6.83
CA VAL A 41 18.03 -18.72 5.92
C VAL A 41 16.94 -19.52 5.23
N LYS A 42 17.25 -20.72 4.73
CA LYS A 42 16.26 -21.59 4.08
C LYS A 42 15.12 -21.95 5.03
N LYS A 43 15.44 -22.39 6.26
CA LYS A 43 14.43 -22.72 7.28
C LYS A 43 13.52 -21.53 7.59
N ILE A 44 14.09 -20.32 7.70
CA ILE A 44 13.33 -19.09 7.91
C ILE A 44 12.38 -18.82 6.74
N MET A 45 12.86 -18.92 5.51
CA MET A 45 12.06 -18.65 4.32
C MET A 45 10.98 -19.71 4.05
N ASP A 46 11.26 -20.99 4.34
CA ASP A 46 10.26 -22.05 4.29
C ASP A 46 9.13 -21.77 5.30
N GLY A 47 9.49 -21.31 6.50
CA GLY A 47 8.54 -20.89 7.54
C GLY A 47 7.73 -19.65 7.15
N HIS A 48 8.35 -18.67 6.49
CA HIS A 48 7.68 -17.50 5.92
C HIS A 48 6.59 -17.91 4.90
N MET A 49 6.93 -18.80 3.96
CA MET A 49 5.97 -19.30 2.98
C MET A 49 4.82 -20.09 3.62
N ALA A 50 5.12 -20.92 4.62
CA ALA A 50 4.10 -21.63 5.38
C ALA A 50 3.15 -20.67 6.12
N ASN A 51 3.69 -19.58 6.67
CA ASN A 51 2.91 -18.55 7.35
C ASN A 51 1.97 -17.80 6.41
N ILE A 52 2.45 -17.41 5.23
CA ILE A 52 1.64 -16.83 4.14
C ILE A 52 0.46 -17.75 3.83
N GLY A 53 0.73 -19.04 3.57
CA GLY A 53 -0.31 -20.01 3.25
C GLY A 53 -1.33 -20.20 4.36
N ARG A 54 -0.91 -20.18 5.63
CA ARG A 54 -1.81 -20.26 6.79
C ARG A 54 -2.69 -19.01 6.89
N LEU A 55 -2.12 -17.80 6.84
CA LEU A 55 -2.86 -16.54 6.95
C LEU A 55 -3.83 -16.33 5.78
N ALA A 56 -3.48 -16.82 4.58
CA ALA A 56 -4.38 -16.85 3.43
C ALA A 56 -5.58 -17.78 3.67
N LYS A 57 -5.35 -19.01 4.16
CA LYS A 57 -6.42 -19.96 4.51
C LYS A 57 -7.35 -19.45 5.63
N GLU A 58 -6.81 -18.67 6.56
CA GLU A 58 -7.58 -18.00 7.61
C GLU A 58 -8.37 -16.78 7.10
N GLY A 59 -8.23 -16.41 5.82
CA GLY A 59 -8.90 -15.25 5.21
C GLY A 59 -8.35 -13.90 5.69
N LYS A 60 -7.19 -13.89 6.35
CA LYS A 60 -6.54 -12.70 6.89
C LYS A 60 -5.71 -11.99 5.82
N LEU A 61 -4.89 -12.76 5.10
CA LEU A 61 -4.02 -12.28 4.03
C LEU A 61 -4.74 -12.47 2.68
N ILE A 62 -4.98 -11.39 1.94
CA ILE A 62 -5.65 -11.44 0.64
C ILE A 62 -4.62 -11.57 -0.49
N CYS A 63 -3.55 -10.77 -0.42
CA CYS A 63 -2.55 -10.67 -1.47
C CYS A 63 -1.15 -10.78 -0.87
N ALA A 64 -0.26 -11.49 -1.57
CA ALA A 64 1.16 -11.51 -1.31
C ALA A 64 1.92 -11.53 -2.64
N GLY A 65 3.00 -10.76 -2.73
CA GLY A 65 3.83 -10.73 -3.93
C GLY A 65 5.22 -10.16 -3.64
N PRO A 66 6.31 -10.84 -4.04
CA PRO A 66 7.64 -10.28 -3.93
C PRO A 66 7.89 -9.19 -4.97
N PHE A 67 8.80 -8.28 -4.63
CA PHE A 67 9.44 -7.42 -5.63
C PHE A 67 10.67 -8.12 -6.23
N GLU A 68 10.92 -7.94 -7.52
CA GLU A 68 12.09 -8.54 -8.19
C GLU A 68 13.42 -8.10 -7.58
N ALA A 69 13.52 -6.84 -7.13
CA ALA A 69 14.72 -6.32 -6.47
C ALA A 69 14.91 -6.81 -5.02
N GLY A 70 13.94 -7.57 -4.50
CA GLY A 70 13.88 -8.11 -3.14
C GLY A 70 12.90 -7.34 -2.25
N GLY A 71 12.41 -8.04 -1.22
CA GLY A 71 11.26 -7.54 -0.44
C GLY A 71 9.94 -7.93 -1.09
N GLY A 72 8.87 -7.24 -0.74
CA GLY A 72 7.55 -7.49 -1.29
C GLY A 72 6.44 -6.77 -0.57
N ILE A 73 5.22 -7.17 -0.87
CA ILE A 73 4.00 -6.61 -0.26
C ILE A 73 3.12 -7.71 0.33
N PHE A 74 2.34 -7.31 1.33
CA PHE A 74 1.12 -8.01 1.73
C PHE A 74 -0.07 -7.05 1.74
N ILE A 75 -1.27 -7.58 1.49
CA ILE A 75 -2.53 -6.87 1.73
C ILE A 75 -3.42 -7.73 2.62
N PHE A 76 -3.73 -7.22 3.82
CA PHE A 76 -4.55 -7.89 4.82
C PHE A 76 -5.97 -7.35 4.85
N LYS A 77 -6.93 -8.23 5.16
CA LYS A 77 -8.31 -7.87 5.50
C LYS A 77 -8.40 -7.50 6.97
N SER A 78 -8.18 -6.24 7.30
CA SER A 78 -8.32 -5.74 8.67
C SER A 78 -8.63 -4.26 8.70
N LYS A 79 -9.19 -3.82 9.83
CA LYS A 79 -9.47 -2.43 10.15
C LYS A 79 -8.41 -1.79 11.06
N SER A 80 -7.40 -2.55 11.48
CA SER A 80 -6.40 -2.14 12.47
C SER A 80 -4.99 -2.54 12.04
N VAL A 81 -4.10 -1.56 12.06
CA VAL A 81 -2.65 -1.74 11.86
C VAL A 81 -2.07 -2.60 12.98
N GLU A 82 -2.53 -2.41 14.20
CA GLU A 82 -2.09 -3.14 15.39
C GLU A 82 -2.40 -4.64 15.27
N GLN A 83 -3.61 -4.97 14.83
CA GLN A 83 -4.01 -6.36 14.61
C GLN A 83 -3.15 -7.03 13.51
N VAL A 84 -2.85 -6.31 12.44
CA VAL A 84 -1.98 -6.84 11.37
C VAL A 84 -0.55 -7.01 11.87
N ASN A 85 -0.05 -6.11 12.72
CA ASN A 85 1.24 -6.27 13.35
C ASN A 85 1.31 -7.57 14.17
N GLU A 86 0.27 -7.88 14.97
CA GLU A 86 0.21 -9.15 15.71
C GLU A 86 0.30 -10.38 14.79
N TRP A 87 -0.39 -10.36 13.65
CA TRP A 87 -0.32 -11.45 12.68
C TRP A 87 1.07 -11.54 12.02
N LEU A 88 1.71 -10.41 11.72
CA LEU A 88 3.06 -10.37 11.18
C LEU A 88 4.10 -10.93 12.16
N GLN A 89 3.89 -10.77 13.47
CA GLN A 89 4.79 -11.37 14.48
C GLN A 89 4.76 -12.91 14.50
N THR A 90 3.86 -13.55 13.74
CA THR A 90 3.88 -15.01 13.55
C THR A 90 4.78 -15.48 12.40
N ASP A 91 5.35 -14.54 11.64
CA ASP A 91 6.21 -14.80 10.49
C ASP A 91 7.69 -14.97 10.88
N PRO A 92 8.32 -16.12 10.63
CA PRO A 92 9.73 -16.34 10.98
C PRO A 92 10.69 -15.36 10.31
N GLY A 93 10.40 -14.87 9.10
CA GLY A 93 11.24 -13.90 8.41
C GLY A 93 11.11 -12.49 8.99
N VAL A 94 9.92 -12.12 9.49
CA VAL A 94 9.72 -10.88 10.25
C VAL A 94 10.46 -10.95 11.59
N GLN A 95 10.29 -12.04 12.34
CA GLN A 95 10.98 -12.26 13.63
C GLN A 95 12.51 -12.24 13.47
N ALA A 96 13.02 -12.83 12.39
CA ALA A 96 14.44 -12.82 12.05
C ALA A 96 14.93 -11.49 11.43
N ASN A 97 14.10 -10.43 11.46
CA ASN A 97 14.45 -9.09 11.00
C ASN A 97 14.99 -9.05 9.56
N ARG A 98 14.46 -9.90 8.67
CA ARG A 98 14.91 -9.97 7.27
C ARG A 98 14.50 -8.75 6.44
N TRP A 99 13.46 -8.04 6.86
CA TRP A 99 12.90 -6.85 6.21
C TRP A 99 12.68 -5.69 7.18
N ARG A 100 12.61 -4.45 6.66
CA ARG A 100 12.00 -3.32 7.37
C ARG A 100 10.52 -3.35 7.08
N VAL A 101 9.75 -3.74 8.07
CA VAL A 101 8.30 -3.86 7.95
C VAL A 101 7.67 -2.48 8.13
N GLU A 102 6.79 -2.13 7.22
CA GLU A 102 5.98 -0.91 7.28
C GLU A 102 4.53 -1.31 7.06
N ILE A 103 3.63 -0.82 7.92
CA ILE A 103 2.23 -1.24 7.96
C ILE A 103 1.37 0.02 7.85
N LEU A 104 0.57 0.11 6.80
CA LEU A 104 -0.18 1.30 6.43
C LEU A 104 -1.66 0.96 6.19
N PRO A 105 -2.60 1.85 6.54
CA PRO A 105 -3.96 1.78 6.01
C PRO A 105 -3.95 1.70 4.47
N TYR A 106 -4.92 1.03 3.86
CA TYR A 106 -5.01 0.92 2.39
C TYR A 106 -6.36 1.39 1.88
N TYR A 107 -6.37 2.46 1.09
CA TYR A 107 -7.58 3.03 0.49
C TYR A 107 -7.47 3.01 -1.04
N PRO A 108 -7.79 1.88 -1.69
CA PRO A 108 -7.82 1.79 -3.14
C PRO A 108 -8.92 2.69 -3.71
N ARG A 109 -8.57 3.51 -4.70
CA ARG A 109 -9.49 4.32 -5.50
C ARG A 109 -9.79 3.63 -6.84
N VAL A 110 -8.84 2.84 -7.34
CA VAL A 110 -8.96 1.92 -8.48
C VAL A 110 -8.41 0.56 -8.05
N GLY A 111 -9.02 -0.53 -8.53
CA GLY A 111 -8.62 -1.89 -8.16
C GLY A 111 -8.97 -2.19 -6.71
N GLY A 112 -8.08 -2.89 -6.01
CA GLY A 112 -8.25 -3.28 -4.61
C GLY A 112 -7.37 -4.44 -4.20
N ALA A 113 -7.96 -5.36 -3.45
CA ALA A 113 -7.35 -6.64 -3.10
C ALA A 113 -8.41 -7.74 -3.20
N CYS A 114 -8.17 -8.71 -4.05
CA CYS A 114 -9.09 -9.80 -4.37
C CYS A 114 -8.39 -11.14 -4.12
N ALA A 115 -9.07 -12.03 -3.39
CA ALA A 115 -8.59 -13.40 -3.25
C ALA A 115 -8.69 -14.11 -4.61
N VAL A 116 -7.59 -14.74 -5.02
CA VAL A 116 -7.54 -15.50 -6.28
C VAL A 116 -7.62 -16.99 -5.97
N ALA A 117 -8.59 -17.67 -6.56
CA ALA A 117 -8.76 -19.11 -6.37
C ALA A 117 -7.75 -19.90 -7.22
N GLU A 118 -7.36 -21.08 -6.73
CA GLU A 118 -6.53 -22.01 -7.51
C GLU A 118 -7.35 -22.75 -8.58
N PRO A 119 -6.75 -23.04 -9.76
CA PRO A 119 -5.41 -22.63 -10.18
C PRO A 119 -5.36 -21.16 -10.61
N TYR A 120 -4.24 -20.48 -10.34
CA TYR A 120 -4.02 -19.09 -10.74
C TYR A 120 -2.72 -18.92 -11.54
N GLU A 121 -2.66 -17.83 -12.32
CA GLU A 121 -1.47 -17.45 -13.08
C GLU A 121 -0.74 -16.31 -12.36
N MET A 122 0.59 -16.39 -12.28
CA MET A 122 1.41 -15.30 -11.78
C MET A 122 1.76 -14.33 -12.90
N THR A 123 1.82 -13.04 -12.59
CA THR A 123 2.15 -11.98 -13.55
C THR A 123 3.00 -10.90 -12.88
N SER A 124 3.74 -10.15 -13.70
CA SER A 124 4.50 -8.99 -13.23
C SER A 124 3.77 -7.69 -13.59
N TYR A 125 3.77 -6.75 -12.64
CA TYR A 125 3.28 -5.40 -12.82
C TYR A 125 4.34 -4.37 -12.43
N HIS A 126 4.30 -3.22 -13.09
CA HIS A 126 5.07 -2.07 -12.64
C HIS A 126 4.43 -1.50 -11.38
N PHE A 127 5.20 -1.39 -10.31
CA PHE A 127 4.77 -0.85 -9.03
C PHE A 127 5.47 0.48 -8.80
N VAL A 128 4.69 1.54 -8.66
CA VAL A 128 5.19 2.87 -8.35
C VAL A 128 4.69 3.27 -6.98
N ARG A 129 5.61 3.66 -6.10
CA ARG A 129 5.30 4.24 -4.80
C ARG A 129 5.55 5.73 -4.83
N TYR A 130 4.56 6.50 -4.37
CA TYR A 130 4.69 7.92 -4.11
C TYR A 130 4.98 8.11 -2.62
N ILE A 131 6.17 8.64 -2.31
CA ILE A 131 6.65 8.84 -0.94
C ILE A 131 6.63 10.34 -0.63
N PRO A 132 5.88 10.79 0.37
CA PRO A 132 5.83 12.20 0.74
C PRO A 132 7.19 12.74 1.19
N ASN A 133 7.59 13.86 0.60
CA ASN A 133 8.80 14.57 0.97
C ASN A 133 8.51 15.64 2.01
N ILE A 134 8.37 15.23 3.28
CA ILE A 134 7.95 16.08 4.40
C ILE A 134 8.80 17.38 4.50
N ALA A 135 10.09 17.32 4.15
CA ALA A 135 10.98 18.48 4.17
C ALA A 135 10.60 19.59 3.18
N LYS A 136 9.75 19.30 2.17
CA LYS A 136 9.30 20.23 1.14
C LYS A 136 7.84 20.66 1.31
N PHE A 137 7.14 20.23 2.37
CA PHE A 137 5.76 20.62 2.61
C PHE A 137 5.68 22.11 3.00
N ASN A 138 5.47 22.96 2.00
CA ASN A 138 4.95 24.32 2.22
C ASN A 138 3.41 24.23 2.27
N ILE A 139 2.86 24.39 3.47
CA ILE A 139 1.43 24.25 3.79
C ILE A 139 0.52 25.09 2.87
N GLN A 140 0.99 26.22 2.32
CA GLN A 140 0.15 27.10 1.51
C GLN A 140 -0.22 26.53 0.14
N ASP A 141 0.72 25.85 -0.53
CA ASP A 141 0.51 25.35 -1.90
C ASP A 141 0.15 23.85 -1.97
N THR A 142 0.43 23.11 -0.89
CA THR A 142 0.20 21.66 -0.79
C THR A 142 -1.17 21.22 -1.30
N PRO A 143 -2.32 21.79 -0.85
CA PRO A 143 -3.63 21.33 -1.30
C PRO A 143 -3.86 21.50 -2.81
N ARG A 144 -3.35 22.61 -3.37
CA ARG A 144 -3.47 22.91 -4.79
C ARG A 144 -2.63 21.96 -5.63
N ILE A 145 -1.42 21.61 -5.19
CA ILE A 145 -0.52 20.71 -5.91
C ILE A 145 -1.04 19.27 -5.83
N PHE A 146 -1.49 18.80 -4.66
CA PHE A 146 -2.11 17.48 -4.54
C PHE A 146 -3.38 17.34 -5.36
N LYS A 147 -4.19 18.41 -5.50
CA LYS A 147 -5.30 18.39 -6.45
C LYS A 147 -4.84 18.16 -7.89
N LYS A 148 -3.73 18.80 -8.31
CA LYS A 148 -3.18 18.59 -9.65
C LYS A 148 -2.61 17.19 -9.83
N HIS A 149 -1.99 16.62 -8.80
CA HIS A 149 -1.58 15.21 -8.76
C HIS A 149 -2.78 14.28 -8.95
N ASP A 150 -3.86 14.48 -8.20
CA ASP A 150 -5.08 13.67 -8.34
C ASP A 150 -5.71 13.79 -9.73
N ASP A 151 -5.74 15.00 -10.31
CA ASP A 151 -6.23 15.21 -11.68
C ASP A 151 -5.31 14.54 -12.71
N TYR A 152 -4.00 14.54 -12.48
CA TYR A 152 -3.03 13.84 -13.32
C TYR A 152 -3.23 12.31 -13.29
N LEU A 153 -3.36 11.73 -12.09
CA LEU A 153 -3.63 10.30 -11.92
C LEU A 153 -4.93 9.87 -12.63
N LYS A 154 -5.98 10.70 -12.62
CA LYS A 154 -7.21 10.43 -13.39
C LYS A 154 -6.95 10.31 -14.88
N GLU A 155 -6.06 11.13 -15.45
CA GLU A 155 -5.69 11.02 -16.87
C GLU A 155 -4.88 9.74 -17.13
N ILE A 156 -3.97 9.37 -16.23
CA ILE A 156 -3.23 8.10 -16.31
C ILE A 156 -4.18 6.89 -16.24
N ILE A 157 -5.16 6.91 -15.34
CA ILE A 157 -6.18 5.85 -15.20
C ILE A 157 -6.97 5.66 -16.51
N LYS A 158 -7.32 6.75 -17.20
CA LYS A 158 -8.05 6.67 -18.49
C LYS A 158 -7.30 5.94 -19.60
N THR A 159 -5.98 5.76 -19.48
CA THR A 159 -5.20 4.98 -20.46
C THR A 159 -5.55 3.49 -20.48
N GLY A 160 -6.20 2.97 -19.43
CA GLY A 160 -6.58 1.56 -19.31
C GLY A 160 -5.45 0.61 -18.86
N ASN A 161 -4.26 1.16 -18.57
CA ASN A 161 -3.10 0.37 -18.11
C ASN A 161 -2.97 0.32 -16.58
N VAL A 162 -3.75 1.11 -15.84
CA VAL A 162 -3.73 1.11 -14.37
C VAL A 162 -4.51 -0.09 -13.83
N ILE A 163 -3.85 -0.90 -13.01
CA ILE A 163 -4.41 -2.06 -12.31
C ILE A 163 -4.96 -1.64 -10.95
N THR A 164 -4.15 -0.95 -10.16
CA THR A 164 -4.55 -0.43 -8.85
C THR A 164 -3.98 0.97 -8.69
N GLU A 165 -4.74 1.82 -8.02
CA GLU A 165 -4.28 3.12 -7.56
C GLU A 165 -4.89 3.36 -6.19
N ALA A 166 -4.06 3.73 -5.22
CA ALA A 166 -4.47 3.82 -3.83
C ALA A 166 -3.67 4.87 -3.07
N THR A 167 -4.29 5.42 -2.03
CA THR A 167 -3.60 6.18 -0.99
C THR A 167 -3.50 5.38 0.30
N PHE A 168 -2.48 5.69 1.10
CA PHE A 168 -2.32 5.16 2.45
C PHE A 168 -2.99 6.04 3.52
N GLY A 169 -3.61 7.15 3.11
CA GLY A 169 -4.26 8.12 4.00
C GLY A 169 -3.25 9.05 4.70
N GLY A 170 -3.77 10.12 5.30
CA GLY A 170 -2.93 11.14 5.93
C GLY A 170 -1.86 11.68 4.97
N ASP A 171 -0.62 11.76 5.46
CA ASP A 171 0.56 12.18 4.70
C ASP A 171 1.49 10.98 4.41
N GLU A 172 0.94 9.79 4.21
CA GLU A 172 1.71 8.55 3.95
C GLU A 172 1.89 8.24 2.46
N GLY A 173 1.29 9.05 1.59
CA GLY A 173 1.41 8.93 0.13
C GLY A 173 0.48 7.88 -0.47
N GLY A 174 0.98 7.13 -1.45
CA GLY A 174 0.17 6.18 -2.20
C GLY A 174 0.96 5.34 -3.20
N ILE A 175 0.22 4.56 -3.99
CA ILE A 175 0.77 3.66 -5.01
C ILE A 175 -0.01 3.73 -6.30
N LEU A 176 0.68 3.41 -7.39
CA LEU A 176 0.12 3.16 -8.71
C LEU A 176 0.73 1.87 -9.25
N VAL A 177 -0.11 0.90 -9.59
CA VAL A 177 0.32 -0.37 -10.20
C VAL A 177 -0.20 -0.43 -11.63
N MET A 178 0.68 -0.71 -12.59
CA MET A 178 0.38 -0.65 -14.01
C MET A 178 0.80 -1.94 -14.73
N LYS A 179 0.01 -2.32 -15.73
CA LYS A 179 0.32 -3.38 -16.71
C LYS A 179 0.91 -2.78 -17.99
N GLY A 180 1.49 -3.65 -18.82
CA GLY A 180 2.09 -3.25 -20.09
C GLY A 180 3.40 -2.50 -19.89
N THR A 181 3.82 -1.74 -20.90
CA THR A 181 5.07 -0.97 -20.83
C THR A 181 4.87 0.32 -20.05
N LEU A 182 5.71 0.56 -19.04
CA LEU A 182 5.80 1.84 -18.34
C LEU A 182 7.00 2.65 -18.87
N ASP A 183 6.72 3.85 -19.38
CA ASP A 183 7.74 4.90 -19.49
C ASP A 183 7.74 5.71 -18.20
N ASN A 184 8.82 5.61 -17.42
CA ASN A 184 8.94 6.30 -16.14
C ASN A 184 8.79 7.82 -16.27
N ALA A 185 9.17 8.40 -17.41
CA ALA A 185 9.04 9.83 -17.66
C ALA A 185 7.58 10.30 -17.56
N VAL A 186 6.61 9.43 -17.88
CA VAL A 186 5.19 9.73 -17.71
C VAL A 186 4.89 9.96 -16.23
N ILE A 187 5.37 9.10 -15.33
CA ILE A 187 5.10 9.28 -13.89
C ILE A 187 5.89 10.46 -13.31
N GLU A 188 7.09 10.71 -13.79
CA GLU A 188 7.94 11.82 -13.37
C GLU A 188 7.37 13.20 -13.75
N THR A 189 6.46 13.28 -14.74
CA THR A 189 5.78 14.54 -15.09
C THR A 189 4.61 14.91 -14.17
N ASP A 190 4.30 14.06 -13.20
CA ASP A 190 3.32 14.35 -12.16
C ASP A 190 3.63 15.70 -11.47
N PRO A 191 2.65 16.60 -11.34
CA PRO A 191 2.86 17.92 -10.72
C PRO A 191 3.46 17.87 -9.30
N ALA A 192 3.03 16.93 -8.46
CA ALA A 192 3.56 16.81 -7.10
C ALA A 192 4.97 16.21 -7.08
N VAL A 193 5.32 15.39 -8.07
CA VAL A 193 6.69 14.89 -8.24
C VAL A 193 7.62 16.00 -8.75
N ARG A 194 7.22 16.74 -9.77
CA ARG A 194 8.02 17.85 -10.33
C ARG A 194 8.27 18.97 -9.31
N ASP A 195 7.29 19.25 -8.46
CA ASP A 195 7.42 20.23 -7.38
C ASP A 195 8.19 19.65 -6.17
N GLY A 196 8.59 18.37 -6.22
CA GLY A 196 9.40 17.71 -5.21
C GLY A 196 8.66 17.34 -3.92
N LEU A 197 7.32 17.42 -3.92
CA LEU A 197 6.46 17.01 -2.80
C LEU A 197 6.33 15.50 -2.68
N LEU A 198 6.42 14.78 -3.80
CA LEU A 198 6.42 13.32 -3.84
C LEU A 198 7.74 12.83 -4.46
N LEU A 199 8.37 11.88 -3.80
CA LEU A 199 9.45 11.08 -4.35
C LEU A 199 8.88 9.80 -4.94
N LEU A 200 9.57 9.24 -5.93
CA LEU A 200 9.16 8.01 -6.62
C LEU A 200 10.09 6.85 -6.25
N GLU A 201 9.48 5.71 -5.98
CA GLU A 201 10.17 4.42 -5.99
C GLU A 201 9.51 3.51 -7.01
N PHE A 202 10.32 2.92 -7.90
CA PHE A 202 9.87 1.99 -8.92
C PHE A 202 10.32 0.57 -8.55
N GLN A 203 9.39 -0.37 -8.65
CA GLN A 203 9.63 -1.81 -8.45
C GLN A 203 8.88 -2.62 -9.50
N THR A 204 9.30 -3.87 -9.70
CA THR A 204 8.49 -4.87 -10.40
C THR A 204 7.86 -5.79 -9.37
N LEU A 205 6.52 -5.82 -9.32
CA LEU A 205 5.74 -6.67 -8.42
C LEU A 205 5.35 -7.94 -9.15
N TRP A 206 5.73 -9.09 -8.61
CA TRP A 206 5.28 -10.41 -9.07
C TRP A 206 4.15 -10.92 -8.17
N ILE A 207 2.95 -11.10 -8.71
CA ILE A 207 1.74 -11.42 -7.93
C ILE A 207 0.76 -12.27 -8.75
N ALA A 208 -0.17 -12.95 -8.07
CA ALA A 208 -1.27 -13.65 -8.75
C ALA A 208 -2.13 -12.66 -9.55
N ARG A 209 -2.36 -12.95 -10.83
CA ARG A 209 -3.29 -12.21 -11.68
C ARG A 209 -4.70 -12.29 -11.07
N GLY A 210 -5.39 -11.16 -11.03
CA GLY A 210 -6.65 -10.94 -10.35
C GLY A 210 -6.48 -10.45 -8.91
N GLY A 211 -5.27 -10.54 -8.35
CA GLY A 211 -5.01 -10.25 -6.94
C GLY A 211 -5.29 -8.80 -6.56
N LEU A 212 -5.15 -7.86 -7.49
CA LEU A 212 -5.39 -6.43 -7.23
C LEU A 212 -6.77 -5.97 -7.74
N CYS A 213 -7.70 -6.91 -7.90
CA CYS A 213 -9.05 -6.67 -8.41
C CYS A 213 -9.07 -5.98 -9.78
N GLU A 214 -8.11 -6.30 -10.66
CA GLU A 214 -8.18 -5.84 -12.05
C GLU A 214 -9.49 -6.28 -12.71
N ARG A 215 -10.10 -5.37 -13.47
CA ARG A 215 -11.33 -5.61 -14.26
C ARG A 215 -11.00 -5.76 -15.73
#